data_AF-A0A965FKD8-F1
#
_entry.id   AF-A0A965FKD8-F1
#
_cell.length_a   1.000
_cell.length_b   1.000
_cell.length_c   1.000
_cell.angle_alpha   90.00
_cell.angle_beta   90.00
_cell.angle_gamma   90.00
#
_symmetry.space_group_name_H-M   'P 1'
#
loop_
_entity.id
_entity.type
_entity.pdbx_description
1 polymer ?
#
loop_
_entity_poly.entity_id
_entity_poly.type
_entity_poly.pdbx_seq_one_letter_code
_entity_poly.pdbx_strand_id
1 'polypeptide(L)'
;MDRDTPSRMSPVDRVTDVIGSVRAYAVQETVGPARGAARWLAFGTLAALFLGTGVVFLGTAVLRLSQDLGGGALDGAWSFVHYLVSALVLGIAVTVALSRTSRKTLAKD
;
A
#
# COMPACT_ATOMS: atom_id res chain seq x y z
N MET A 1 55.84 -25.82 -0.83
CA MET A 1 54.85 -25.31 -1.81
C MET A 1 54.13 -26.52 -2.37
N ASP A 2 53.18 -27.03 -1.60
CA ASP A 2 52.45 -28.26 -1.92
C ASP A 2 51.37 -27.93 -2.95
N ARG A 3 51.25 -28.75 -3.98
CA ARG A 3 50.36 -28.50 -5.12
C ARG A 3 49.10 -29.31 -4.89
N ASP A 4 48.02 -28.61 -4.53
CA ASP A 4 46.67 -29.17 -4.47
C ASP A 4 46.36 -29.91 -5.78
N THR A 5 46.24 -31.22 -5.68
CA THR A 5 45.84 -32.09 -6.77
C THR A 5 44.31 -31.98 -6.90
N PRO A 6 43.73 -31.66 -8.07
CA PRO A 6 42.29 -31.50 -8.18
C PRO A 6 41.60 -32.85 -7.90
N SER A 7 40.89 -32.91 -6.77
CA SER A 7 40.09 -34.06 -6.35
C SER A 7 38.99 -34.31 -7.38
N ARG A 8 38.97 -35.51 -7.99
CA ARG A 8 37.91 -35.93 -8.89
C ARG A 8 36.61 -36.07 -8.09
N MET A 9 35.71 -35.10 -8.21
CA MET A 9 34.38 -35.14 -7.58
C MET A 9 33.64 -36.43 -7.95
N SER A 10 33.08 -37.11 -6.96
CA SER A 10 32.28 -38.30 -7.23
C SER A 10 31.00 -37.91 -7.99
N PRO A 11 30.39 -38.85 -8.74
CA PRO A 11 29.11 -38.59 -9.42
C PRO A 11 28.02 -38.05 -8.48
N VAL A 12 28.02 -38.47 -7.21
CA VAL A 12 27.05 -38.05 -6.19
C VAL A 12 27.31 -36.60 -5.74
N ASP A 13 28.57 -36.21 -5.61
CA ASP A 13 28.94 -34.82 -5.26
C ASP A 13 28.49 -33.85 -6.35
N ARG A 14 28.60 -34.23 -7.63
CA ARG A 14 28.10 -33.42 -8.75
C ARG A 14 26.59 -33.25 -8.76
N VAL A 15 25.83 -34.30 -8.46
CA VAL A 15 24.36 -34.20 -8.39
C VAL A 15 23.95 -33.29 -7.23
N THR A 16 24.62 -33.42 -6.08
CA THR A 16 24.36 -32.58 -4.90
C THR A 16 24.69 -31.11 -5.16
N ASP A 17 25.78 -30.84 -5.88
CA ASP A 17 26.20 -29.48 -6.25
C ASP A 17 25.24 -28.82 -7.25
N VAL A 18 24.74 -29.57 -8.24
CA VAL A 18 23.73 -29.06 -9.19
C VAL A 18 22.41 -28.75 -8.47
N ILE A 19 21.95 -29.64 -7.59
CA ILE A 19 20.73 -29.41 -6.79
C ILE A 19 20.91 -28.19 -5.88
N GLY A 20 22.08 -28.06 -5.24
CA GLY A 20 22.42 -26.91 -4.42
C GLY A 20 22.39 -25.60 -5.21
N SER A 21 22.95 -25.60 -6.42
CA SER A 21 23.01 -24.44 -7.32
C SER A 21 21.61 -23.99 -7.78
N VAL A 22 20.75 -24.93 -8.19
CA VAL A 22 19.37 -24.62 -8.61
C VAL A 22 18.55 -24.08 -7.43
N ARG A 23 18.71 -24.68 -6.24
CA ARG A 23 18.03 -24.21 -5.02
C ARG A 23 18.48 -22.80 -4.65
N ALA A 24 19.78 -22.53 -4.70
CA ALA A 24 20.33 -21.21 -4.40
C ALA A 24 19.76 -20.15 -5.37
N TYR A 25 19.73 -20.45 -6.67
CA TYR A 25 19.14 -19.58 -7.68
C TYR A 25 17.65 -19.33 -7.44
N ALA A 26 16.86 -20.38 -7.19
CA ALA A 26 15.44 -20.25 -6.92
C ALA A 26 15.16 -19.36 -5.69
N VAL A 27 15.97 -19.47 -4.63
CA VAL A 27 15.87 -18.61 -3.44
C VAL A 27 16.31 -17.18 -3.76
N GLN A 28 17.36 -17.00 -4.55
CA GLN A 28 17.87 -15.68 -4.91
C GLN A 28 16.87 -14.89 -5.77
N GLU A 29 16.24 -15.59 -6.72
CA GLU A 29 15.25 -15.02 -7.65
C GLU A 29 13.90 -14.76 -6.96
N THR A 30 13.58 -15.45 -5.86
CA THR A 30 12.28 -15.28 -5.16
C THR A 30 12.35 -14.35 -3.96
N VAL A 31 13.43 -14.40 -3.18
CA VAL A 31 13.56 -13.62 -1.93
C VAL A 31 13.80 -12.13 -2.20
N GLY A 32 14.53 -11.79 -3.28
CA GLY A 32 14.74 -10.41 -3.70
C GLY A 32 13.42 -9.68 -3.98
N PRO A 33 12.58 -10.20 -4.90
CA PRO A 33 11.27 -9.64 -5.20
C PRO A 33 10.31 -9.67 -4.02
N ALA A 34 10.28 -10.77 -3.24
CA ALA A 34 9.39 -10.90 -2.09
C ALA A 34 9.66 -9.85 -1.01
N ARG A 35 10.92 -9.52 -0.74
CA ARG A 35 11.28 -8.48 0.23
C ARG A 35 10.88 -7.08 -0.24
N GLY A 36 10.98 -6.83 -1.56
CA GLY A 36 10.48 -5.60 -2.18
C GLY A 36 8.96 -5.45 -2.04
N ALA A 37 8.21 -6.50 -2.38
CA ALA A 37 6.75 -6.53 -2.26
C ALA A 37 6.29 -6.35 -0.81
N ALA A 38 6.93 -7.03 0.15
CA ALA A 38 6.62 -6.89 1.57
C ALA A 38 6.77 -5.45 2.06
N ARG A 39 7.85 -4.76 1.64
CA ARG A 39 8.07 -3.36 2.01
C ARG A 39 7.04 -2.42 1.37
N TRP A 40 6.71 -2.62 0.10
CA TRP A 40 5.68 -1.84 -0.58
C TRP A 40 4.31 -2.01 0.08
N LEU A 41 3.93 -3.25 0.42
CA LEU A 41 2.69 -3.54 1.14
C LEU A 41 2.64 -2.93 2.53
N ALA A 42 3.76 -2.96 3.26
CA ALA A 42 3.85 -2.34 4.59
C ALA A 42 3.61 -0.83 4.52
N PHE A 43 4.29 -0.14 3.60
CA PHE A 43 4.09 1.31 3.41
C PHE A 43 2.71 1.64 2.86
N GLY A 44 2.18 0.84 1.93
CA GLY A 44 0.83 1.01 1.39
C GLY A 44 -0.24 0.87 2.47
N THR A 45 -0.13 -0.15 3.32
CA THR A 45 -1.03 -0.37 4.46
C THR A 45 -0.95 0.78 5.45
N LEU A 46 0.26 1.21 5.82
CA LEU A 46 0.45 2.32 6.75
C LEU A 46 -0.15 3.62 6.19
N ALA A 47 0.13 3.93 4.93
CA ALA A 47 -0.45 5.09 4.25
C ALA A 47 -1.98 5.03 4.21
N ALA A 48 -2.55 3.86 3.91
CA ALA A 48 -4.01 3.65 3.90
C ALA A 48 -4.64 3.86 5.28
N LEU A 49 -3.98 3.37 6.35
CA LEU A 49 -4.44 3.57 7.72
C LEU A 49 -4.45 5.06 8.12
N PHE A 50 -3.37 5.78 7.84
CA PHE A 50 -3.29 7.22 8.11
C PHE A 50 -4.30 8.01 7.28
N LEU A 51 -4.42 7.71 5.98
CA LEU A 51 -5.36 8.37 5.09
C LEU A 51 -6.81 8.11 5.53
N GLY A 52 -7.17 6.86 5.81
CA GLY A 52 -8.51 6.49 6.28
C GLY A 52 -8.86 7.17 7.59
N THR A 53 -7.94 7.18 8.55
CA THR A 53 -8.13 7.88 9.83
C THR A 53 -8.32 9.38 9.63
N GLY A 54 -7.51 10.00 8.76
CA GLY A 54 -7.64 11.41 8.42
C GLY A 54 -8.98 11.75 7.77
N VAL A 55 -9.50 10.88 6.89
CA VAL A 55 -10.82 11.06 6.26
C VAL A 55 -11.96 10.98 7.29
N VAL A 56 -11.88 10.06 8.25
CA VAL A 56 -12.85 9.98 9.36
C VAL A 56 -12.83 11.28 10.18
N PHE A 57 -11.65 11.76 10.58
CA PHE A 57 -11.54 13.01 11.32
C PHE A 57 -11.99 14.22 10.51
N LEU A 58 -11.70 14.27 9.22
CA LEU A 58 -12.20 15.34 8.35
C LEU A 58 -13.73 15.34 8.31
N GLY A 59 -14.35 14.17 8.16
CA GLY A 59 -15.80 14.03 8.15
C GLY A 59 -16.44 14.52 9.45
N THR A 60 -15.91 14.11 10.60
CA THR A 60 -16.43 14.55 11.91
C THR A 60 -16.15 16.02 12.18
N ALA A 61 -14.98 16.55 11.80
CA ALA A 61 -14.63 17.95 11.96
C ALA A 61 -15.54 18.87 11.13
N VAL A 62 -15.78 18.52 9.86
CA VAL A 62 -16.69 19.29 8.99
C VAL A 62 -18.12 19.23 9.49
N LEU A 63 -18.59 18.05 9.90
CA LEU A 63 -19.93 17.90 10.47
C LEU A 63 -20.10 18.78 11.71
N ARG A 64 -19.13 18.73 12.61
CA ARG A 64 -19.16 19.49 13.86
C ARG A 64 -19.07 20.99 13.61
N LEU A 65 -18.19 21.43 12.72
CA LEU A 65 -18.09 22.83 12.31
C LEU A 65 -19.41 23.33 11.69
N SER A 66 -20.05 22.52 10.85
CA SER A 66 -21.32 22.89 10.24
C SER A 66 -22.43 23.03 11.29
N GLN A 67 -22.47 22.14 12.28
CA GLN A 67 -23.42 22.20 13.39
C GLN A 67 -23.17 23.43 14.28
N ASP A 68 -21.91 23.71 14.63
CA ASP A 68 -21.54 24.88 15.45
C ASP A 68 -21.87 26.21 14.76
N LEU A 69 -21.71 26.29 13.43
CA LEU A 69 -22.00 27.50 12.65
C LEU A 69 -23.48 27.63 12.28
N GLY A 70 -24.18 26.52 12.02
CA GLY A 70 -25.58 26.52 11.62
C GLY A 70 -26.53 26.81 12.76
N GLY A 71 -26.17 26.40 13.98
CA GLY A 71 -26.93 26.64 15.22
C GLY A 71 -28.43 26.38 15.06
N GLY A 72 -29.24 27.16 15.78
CA GLY A 72 -30.70 27.01 15.81
C GLY A 72 -31.42 27.16 14.47
N ALA A 73 -30.78 27.74 13.44
CA ALA A 73 -31.40 27.93 12.13
C ALA A 73 -31.47 26.64 11.31
N LEU A 74 -30.52 25.72 11.52
CA LEU A 74 -30.48 24.42 10.86
C LEU A 74 -30.85 23.26 11.80
N ASP A 75 -31.11 23.54 13.08
CA ASP A 75 -31.59 22.54 14.03
C ASP A 75 -33.04 22.09 13.76
N GLY A 76 -33.39 20.88 14.19
CA GLY A 76 -34.73 20.30 14.01
C GLY A 76 -34.98 19.77 12.60
N ALA A 77 -35.99 20.30 11.92
CA ALA A 77 -36.43 19.81 10.60
C ALA A 77 -35.37 19.96 9.49
N TRP A 78 -34.43 20.91 9.64
CA TRP A 78 -33.37 21.17 8.67
C TRP A 78 -32.02 20.51 9.03
N SER A 79 -31.98 19.71 10.10
CA SER A 79 -30.72 19.10 10.61
C SER A 79 -30.04 18.17 9.59
N PHE A 80 -30.78 17.65 8.63
CA PHE A 80 -30.25 16.83 7.54
C PHE A 80 -29.22 17.59 6.67
N VAL A 81 -29.29 18.92 6.62
CA VAL A 81 -28.39 19.77 5.81
C VAL A 81 -26.93 19.61 6.25
N HIS A 82 -26.66 19.47 7.55
CA HIS A 82 -25.30 19.26 8.05
C HIS A 82 -24.66 18.00 7.46
N TYR A 83 -25.44 16.91 7.34
CA TYR A 83 -24.97 15.67 6.75
C TYR A 83 -24.75 15.79 5.23
N LEU A 84 -25.59 16.57 4.54
CA LEU A 84 -25.40 16.86 3.11
C LEU A 84 -24.11 17.63 2.86
N VAL A 85 -23.80 18.64 3.70
CA VAL A 85 -22.55 19.39 3.64
C VAL A 85 -21.34 18.48 3.89
N SER A 86 -21.38 17.66 4.95
CA SER A 86 -20.31 16.70 5.23
C SER A 86 -20.11 15.68 4.12
N ALA A 87 -21.20 15.14 3.55
CA ALA A 87 -21.14 14.21 2.44
C ALA A 87 -20.53 14.85 1.18
N LEU A 88 -20.88 16.12 0.88
CA LEU A 88 -20.31 16.87 -0.23
C LEU A 88 -18.79 17.06 -0.06
N VAL A 89 -18.35 17.49 1.12
CA VAL A 89 -16.93 17.70 1.40
C VAL A 89 -16.14 16.38 1.32
N LEU A 90 -16.66 15.30 1.89
CA LEU A 90 -16.06 13.98 1.77
C LEU A 90 -16.03 13.49 0.31
N GLY A 91 -17.10 13.72 -0.46
CA GLY A 91 -17.16 13.40 -1.88
C GLY A 91 -16.09 14.13 -2.69
N ILE A 92 -15.85 15.42 -2.40
CA ILE A 92 -14.76 16.19 -3.00
C ILE A 92 -13.41 15.60 -2.59
N ALA A 93 -13.20 15.31 -1.31
CA ALA A 93 -11.94 14.72 -0.83
C ALA A 93 -11.63 13.38 -1.52
N VAL A 94 -12.63 12.51 -1.67
CA VAL A 94 -12.51 11.24 -2.40
C VAL A 94 -12.20 11.49 -3.87
N THR A 95 -12.89 12.42 -4.52
CA THR A 95 -12.64 12.76 -5.93
C THR A 95 -11.21 13.24 -6.14
N VAL A 96 -10.72 14.12 -5.26
CA VAL A 96 -9.32 14.58 -5.28
C VAL A 96 -8.36 13.42 -5.07
N ALA A 97 -8.59 12.57 -4.07
CA ALA A 97 -7.74 11.41 -3.80
C ALA A 97 -7.64 10.49 -5.03
N LEU A 98 -8.77 10.13 -5.64
CA LEU A 98 -8.83 9.31 -6.85
C LEU A 98 -8.13 9.97 -8.04
N SER A 99 -8.29 11.29 -8.21
CA SER A 99 -7.62 12.04 -9.28
C SER A 99 -6.09 12.01 -9.17
N ARG A 100 -5.56 11.88 -7.94
CA ARG A 100 -4.12 11.82 -7.66
C ARG A 100 -3.54 10.42 -7.79
N THR A 101 -4.34 9.38 -7.60
CA THR A 101 -3.91 7.98 -7.76
C THR A 101 -3.96 7.51 -9.22
N SER A 102 -4.77 8.16 -10.07
CA SER A 102 -4.90 7.81 -11.48
C SER A 102 -3.68 8.23 -12.31
N ARG A 103 -2.62 7.42 -12.33
CA ARG A 103 -1.57 7.53 -13.36
C ARG A 103 -2.06 6.90 -14.66
N LYS A 104 -2.17 7.71 -15.73
CA LYS A 104 -2.20 7.24 -17.12
C LYS A 104 -0.83 6.67 -17.49
N THR A 105 -0.49 5.48 -17.02
CA THR A 105 0.77 4.78 -17.40
C THR A 105 0.49 3.41 -18.03
N LEU A 106 -0.78 3.06 -18.26
CA LEU A 106 -1.20 1.83 -18.94
C LEU A 106 -1.79 2.07 -20.33
N ALA A 107 -1.42 3.19 -20.97
CA ALA A 107 -1.61 3.40 -22.40
C ALA A 107 -0.22 3.59 -23.03
N LYS A 108 0.36 2.44 -23.40
CA LYS A 108 1.29 2.17 -24.50
C LYS A 108 2.02 3.38 -25.12
N ASP A 109 3.35 3.40 -24.98
CA ASP A 109 4.30 3.15 -26.08
C ASP A 109 5.62 2.61 -25.50
#